data_AF-A0A5N9AUA1-F1
#
_entry.id   AF-A0A5N9AUA1-F1
#
_cell.length_a   1.000
_cell.length_b   1.000
_cell.length_c   1.000
_cell.angle_alpha   90.00
_cell.angle_beta   90.00
_cell.angle_gamma   90.00
#
_symmetry.space_group_name_H-M   'P 1'
#
loop_
_entity.id
_entity.type
_entity.pdbx_description
1 polymer ?
#
loop_
_entity_poly.entity_id
_entity_poly.type
_entity_poly.pdbx_seq_one_letter_code
_entity_poly.pdbx_strand_id
1 'polypeptide(L)'
;MMRIILSLGIGLVFLFIYQQSVSPIYAGPITVETATSTPVTVSATTSNGMIEVVSAEATSDFPRGINFRVEIKSDIVIEEIALRMKIGQQKSGVYEYFDIEPSQTVSADMFWNTNTSSRYIPPGTVISYSLEVSAKDGLTLETKPTEIVLHDVRFEWKEIEFETISVAYHGPVESRAEEVLNAIVTTMSFMEPVLGESQEDPIRVTMYNNVKEMLVALPPGSSTIRRELITEGQAFNNIGTLLVLGGGRLSTGTASHEVTHILVHRAGQSVFGNVPDWLHEGLAEFGNVSPSFSYDIALDFAVHSGRILPITSMPGKPGNPEDVIIYYGQASSLIEYMITRYGPGKMRELLADLKSGSNIDDAMTNVYEKKKIEIENGWRKHIGAPEYEMPDGSSILPTPLPRPTVTVFSLTPQAGSKAVTSLKSVKPTPTPNLDLGSESSSLDSNAQIENLPDARDCGVSMIHNRVNGSIFLLMGLTVGIAARRRGRIK
;
A
#
# COMPACT_ATOMS: atom_id res chain seq x y z
N MET A 1 34.16 7.95 8.65
CA MET A 1 34.53 9.25 8.03
C MET A 1 34.74 9.15 6.52
N MET A 2 35.49 8.16 6.00
CA MET A 2 35.72 7.99 4.55
C MET A 2 34.47 7.51 3.76
N ARG A 3 33.51 6.83 4.42
CA ARG A 3 32.23 6.41 3.81
C ARG A 3 31.21 7.54 3.60
N ILE A 4 31.14 8.49 4.54
CA ILE A 4 30.28 9.69 4.44
C ILE A 4 30.71 10.56 3.25
N ILE A 5 32.01 10.62 2.94
CA ILE A 5 32.58 11.44 1.87
C ILE A 5 32.30 10.83 0.47
N LEU A 6 32.21 9.50 0.33
CA LEU A 6 31.91 8.86 -0.96
C LEU A 6 30.41 8.95 -1.32
N SER A 7 29.49 8.74 -0.37
CA SER A 7 28.05 8.93 -0.60
C SER A 7 27.70 10.41 -0.84
N LEU A 8 28.38 11.35 -0.16
CA LEU A 8 28.28 12.78 -0.49
C LEU A 8 28.81 13.09 -1.89
N GLY A 9 29.88 12.43 -2.34
CA GLY A 9 30.50 12.67 -3.65
C GLY A 9 29.63 12.28 -4.84
N ILE A 10 28.91 11.16 -4.77
CA ILE A 10 28.02 10.70 -5.86
C ILE A 10 26.68 11.44 -5.82
N GLY A 11 26.14 11.70 -4.62
CA GLY A 11 25.02 12.61 -4.43
C GLY A 11 25.32 13.98 -5.04
N LEU A 12 26.52 14.55 -4.80
CA LEU A 12 26.92 15.83 -5.39
C LEU A 12 27.13 15.77 -6.91
N VAL A 13 27.67 14.69 -7.49
CA VAL A 13 27.91 14.62 -8.94
C VAL A 13 26.61 14.46 -9.74
N PHE A 14 25.64 13.69 -9.23
CA PHE A 14 24.29 13.64 -9.85
C PHE A 14 23.47 14.91 -9.56
N LEU A 15 23.60 15.51 -8.37
CA LEU A 15 22.94 16.79 -8.04
C LEU A 15 23.52 17.97 -8.84
N PHE A 16 24.83 18.01 -9.12
CA PHE A 16 25.47 19.10 -9.89
C PHE A 16 25.14 19.08 -11.38
N ILE A 17 24.96 17.89 -11.98
CA ILE A 17 24.53 17.77 -13.38
C ILE A 17 23.05 18.18 -13.51
N TYR A 18 22.25 18.00 -12.46
CA TYR A 18 20.81 18.26 -12.47
C TYR A 18 20.42 19.70 -12.07
N GLN A 19 21.20 20.37 -11.21
CA GLN A 19 20.91 21.76 -10.79
C GLN A 19 20.99 22.80 -11.91
N GLN A 20 21.52 22.44 -13.09
CA GLN A 20 21.56 23.33 -14.25
C GLN A 20 20.36 23.23 -15.19
N SER A 21 19.38 22.34 -14.95
CA SER A 21 18.29 22.08 -15.92
C SER A 21 16.85 22.08 -15.38
N VAL A 22 16.61 22.30 -14.09
CA VAL A 22 15.23 22.35 -13.56
C VAL A 22 14.78 23.80 -13.37
N SER A 23 13.99 24.29 -14.31
CA SER A 23 13.18 25.49 -14.08
C SER A 23 12.06 25.16 -13.08
N PRO A 24 11.61 26.10 -12.23
CA PRO A 24 10.45 25.87 -11.38
C PRO A 24 9.24 25.49 -12.27
N ILE A 25 8.66 24.33 -12.00
CA ILE A 25 7.46 23.85 -12.68
C ILE A 25 6.29 24.74 -12.23
N TYR A 26 5.79 25.59 -13.12
CA TYR A 26 4.53 26.30 -12.92
C TYR A 26 3.38 25.38 -13.33
N ALA A 27 2.91 24.56 -12.39
CA ALA A 27 1.62 23.87 -12.51
C ALA A 27 0.52 24.88 -12.18
N GLY A 28 -0.39 25.15 -13.12
CA GLY A 28 -1.54 26.02 -12.85
C GLY A 28 -2.57 25.27 -11.99
N PRO A 29 -3.18 25.90 -10.97
CA PRO A 29 -4.21 25.25 -10.17
C PRO A 29 -5.47 25.00 -11.00
N ILE A 30 -5.96 23.76 -10.99
CA ILE A 30 -7.27 23.41 -11.53
C ILE A 30 -8.21 23.18 -10.35
N THR A 31 -9.35 23.87 -10.38
CA THR A 31 -10.44 23.63 -9.41
C THR A 31 -11.35 22.58 -10.02
N VAL A 32 -11.48 21.43 -9.37
CA VAL A 32 -12.42 20.38 -9.76
C VAL A 32 -13.70 20.60 -8.95
N GLU A 33 -14.78 21.08 -9.58
CA GLU A 33 -16.10 21.13 -8.95
C GLU A 33 -16.61 19.71 -8.71
N THR A 34 -17.19 19.47 -7.52
CA THR A 34 -17.90 18.28 -7.01
C THR A 34 -17.94 17.00 -7.88
N ALA A 35 -17.54 15.87 -7.27
CA ALA A 35 -17.40 14.52 -7.84
C ALA A 35 -18.70 13.86 -8.34
N THR A 36 -19.30 14.46 -9.36
CA THR A 36 -20.43 13.94 -10.14
C THR A 36 -19.96 13.80 -11.58
N SER A 37 -20.06 12.60 -12.16
CA SER A 37 -20.00 12.49 -13.63
C SER A 37 -21.11 13.35 -14.24
N THR A 38 -20.81 14.09 -15.30
CA THR A 38 -21.86 14.76 -16.08
C THR A 38 -22.84 13.71 -16.61
N PRO A 39 -24.17 13.93 -16.55
CA PRO A 39 -25.13 12.99 -17.09
C PRO A 39 -24.87 12.75 -18.58
N VAL A 40 -24.71 11.47 -18.94
CA VAL A 40 -24.46 11.05 -20.31
C VAL A 40 -25.78 10.69 -20.97
N THR A 41 -26.13 11.39 -22.05
CA THR A 41 -27.27 11.05 -22.91
C THR A 41 -26.77 10.38 -24.19
N VAL A 42 -27.14 9.11 -24.39
CA VAL A 42 -26.74 8.32 -25.57
C VAL A 42 -27.91 7.47 -26.05
N SER A 43 -28.12 7.40 -27.36
CA SER A 43 -29.20 6.62 -27.98
C SER A 43 -28.64 5.63 -29.01
N ALA A 44 -29.23 4.44 -29.09
CA ALA A 44 -29.05 3.50 -30.20
C ALA A 44 -30.39 3.18 -30.85
N THR A 45 -30.38 3.09 -32.18
CA THR A 45 -31.58 2.82 -32.99
C THR A 45 -31.30 1.67 -33.94
N THR A 46 -32.27 0.75 -34.06
CA THR A 46 -32.28 -0.30 -35.10
C THR A 46 -33.59 -0.25 -35.86
N SER A 47 -33.73 -1.06 -36.93
CA SER A 47 -34.98 -1.12 -37.71
C SER A 47 -36.21 -1.58 -36.89
N ASN A 48 -36.00 -2.15 -35.69
CA ASN A 48 -37.02 -2.80 -34.87
C ASN A 48 -37.20 -2.18 -33.47
N GLY A 49 -36.51 -1.10 -33.12
CA GLY A 49 -36.66 -0.42 -31.83
C GLY A 49 -35.47 0.47 -31.46
N MET A 50 -35.68 1.34 -30.48
CA MET A 50 -34.69 2.28 -29.95
C MET A 50 -34.48 2.07 -28.44
N ILE A 51 -33.23 2.17 -27.99
CA ILE A 51 -32.86 2.31 -26.57
C ILE A 51 -32.21 3.69 -26.40
N GLU A 52 -32.66 4.45 -25.41
CA GLU A 52 -32.19 5.76 -25.03
C GLU A 52 -31.79 5.78 -23.55
N VAL A 53 -30.51 6.04 -23.28
CA VAL A 53 -30.03 6.35 -21.93
C VAL A 53 -30.29 7.84 -21.68
N VAL A 54 -31.27 8.12 -20.82
CA VAL A 54 -31.66 9.48 -20.45
C VAL A 54 -30.63 10.08 -19.49
N SER A 55 -30.26 9.32 -18.47
CA SER A 55 -29.21 9.68 -17.53
C SER A 55 -28.43 8.44 -17.05
N ALA A 56 -27.14 8.64 -16.82
CA ALA A 56 -26.24 7.67 -16.21
C ALA A 56 -25.22 8.43 -15.37
N GLU A 57 -25.36 8.38 -14.05
CA GLU A 57 -24.57 9.18 -13.11
C GLU A 57 -23.88 8.27 -12.11
N ALA A 58 -22.65 8.63 -11.75
CA ALA A 58 -21.91 8.03 -10.66
C ALA A 58 -21.46 9.12 -9.66
N THR A 59 -21.62 8.84 -8.37
CA THR A 59 -21.26 9.76 -7.29
C THR A 59 -20.45 9.06 -6.22
N SER A 60 -19.39 9.74 -5.75
CA SER A 60 -18.60 9.25 -4.63
C SER A 60 -19.41 9.33 -3.33
N ASP A 61 -19.39 8.26 -2.56
CA ASP A 61 -19.91 8.19 -1.18
C ASP A 61 -18.82 7.60 -0.27
N PHE A 62 -17.59 8.05 -0.50
CA PHE A 62 -16.42 7.66 0.25
C PHE A 62 -16.61 7.92 1.77
N PRO A 63 -16.19 7.01 2.66
CA PRO A 63 -15.49 5.75 2.39
C PRO A 63 -16.42 4.60 2.03
N ARG A 64 -17.75 4.76 2.11
CA ARG A 64 -18.70 3.65 2.01
C ARG A 64 -18.69 3.01 0.63
N GLY A 65 -18.69 3.81 -0.43
CA GLY A 65 -18.86 3.28 -1.77
C GLY A 65 -19.01 4.31 -2.88
N ILE A 66 -19.60 3.84 -3.98
CA ILE A 66 -19.99 4.63 -5.16
C ILE A 66 -21.48 4.36 -5.39
N ASN A 67 -22.26 5.42 -5.58
CA ASN A 67 -23.66 5.31 -5.99
C ASN A 67 -23.76 5.53 -7.49
N PHE A 68 -24.35 4.57 -8.20
CA PHE A 68 -24.69 4.66 -9.62
C PHE A 68 -26.20 4.83 -9.76
N ARG A 69 -26.63 5.76 -10.60
CA ARG A 69 -28.03 5.98 -10.95
C ARG A 69 -28.20 5.98 -12.45
N VAL A 70 -29.23 5.30 -12.93
CA VAL A 70 -29.55 5.22 -14.36
C VAL A 70 -31.03 5.48 -14.61
N GLU A 71 -31.32 6.17 -15.70
CA GLU A 71 -32.66 6.30 -16.28
C GLU A 71 -32.57 5.96 -17.77
N ILE A 72 -33.32 4.93 -18.19
CA ILE A 72 -33.26 4.39 -19.55
C ILE A 72 -34.69 4.21 -20.07
N LYS A 73 -34.91 4.61 -21.32
CA LYS A 73 -36.15 4.46 -22.06
C LYS A 73 -35.92 3.62 -23.30
N SER A 74 -36.89 2.80 -23.67
CA SER A 74 -36.79 1.94 -24.84
C SER A 74 -38.18 1.62 -25.40
N ASP A 75 -38.27 1.46 -26.71
CA ASP A 75 -39.50 1.00 -27.38
C ASP A 75 -39.77 -0.48 -27.07
N ILE A 76 -38.71 -1.22 -26.72
CA ILE A 76 -38.75 -2.63 -26.35
C ILE A 76 -38.51 -2.78 -24.84
N VAL A 77 -39.13 -3.76 -24.20
CA VAL A 77 -38.94 -4.04 -22.76
C VAL A 77 -37.45 -4.28 -22.47
N ILE A 78 -36.87 -3.48 -21.58
CA ILE A 78 -35.51 -3.67 -21.08
C ILE A 78 -35.53 -4.87 -20.13
N GLU A 79 -34.64 -5.84 -20.33
CA GLU A 79 -34.55 -7.05 -19.51
C GLU A 79 -33.37 -6.99 -18.54
N GLU A 80 -32.23 -6.42 -18.96
CA GLU A 80 -31.02 -6.33 -18.15
C GLU A 80 -30.30 -4.99 -18.34
N ILE A 81 -29.72 -4.48 -17.27
CA ILE A 81 -28.75 -3.37 -17.29
C ILE A 81 -27.53 -3.82 -16.50
N ALA A 82 -26.36 -3.83 -17.12
CA ALA A 82 -25.10 -4.17 -16.50
C ALA A 82 -24.15 -2.97 -16.42
N LEU A 83 -23.48 -2.81 -15.29
CA LEU A 83 -22.35 -1.92 -15.08
C LEU A 83 -21.06 -2.65 -15.41
N ARG A 84 -20.27 -2.07 -16.32
CA ARG A 84 -18.86 -2.41 -16.55
C ARG A 84 -18.01 -1.33 -15.91
N MET A 85 -17.12 -1.67 -14.98
CA MET A 85 -16.29 -0.69 -14.27
C MET A 85 -14.82 -1.12 -14.22
N LYS A 86 -13.90 -0.17 -14.41
CA LYS A 86 -12.46 -0.34 -14.27
C LYS A 86 -11.94 0.58 -13.17
N ILE A 87 -11.12 0.04 -12.28
CA ILE A 87 -10.60 0.74 -11.10
C ILE A 87 -9.14 1.11 -11.37
N GLY A 88 -8.86 2.40 -11.57
CA GLY A 88 -7.54 2.92 -11.92
C GLY A 88 -6.88 2.13 -13.05
N GLN A 89 -5.66 1.65 -12.78
CA GLN A 89 -4.83 0.93 -13.75
C GLN A 89 -4.98 -0.58 -13.72
N GLN A 90 -5.96 -1.11 -13.00
CA GLN A 90 -6.16 -2.55 -12.93
C GLN A 90 -6.51 -3.13 -14.31
N LYS A 91 -5.92 -4.29 -14.64
CA LYS A 91 -6.21 -4.99 -15.90
C LYS A 91 -7.59 -5.66 -15.89
N SER A 92 -8.05 -6.08 -14.71
CA SER A 92 -9.38 -6.65 -14.51
C SER A 92 -10.42 -5.56 -14.29
N GLY A 93 -11.61 -5.74 -14.88
CA GLY A 93 -12.79 -4.94 -14.59
C GLY A 93 -13.74 -5.64 -13.61
N VAL A 94 -14.73 -4.88 -13.17
CA VAL A 94 -15.92 -5.32 -12.45
C VAL A 94 -17.09 -5.33 -13.43
N TYR A 95 -17.94 -6.36 -13.30
CA TYR A 95 -19.15 -6.53 -14.08
C TYR A 95 -20.29 -6.88 -13.12
N GLU A 96 -21.31 -6.04 -13.03
CA GLU A 96 -22.44 -6.20 -12.10
C GLU A 96 -23.76 -5.82 -12.75
N TYR A 97 -24.87 -6.36 -12.26
CA TYR A 97 -26.21 -6.08 -12.78
C TYR A 97 -26.99 -5.17 -11.84
N PHE A 98 -27.75 -4.24 -12.41
CA PHE A 98 -28.76 -3.50 -11.67
C PHE A 98 -29.94 -4.41 -11.36
N ASP A 99 -30.53 -4.24 -10.17
CA ASP A 99 -31.78 -4.90 -9.79
C ASP A 99 -32.95 -4.13 -10.39
N ILE A 100 -33.61 -4.69 -11.40
CA ILE A 100 -34.66 -4.03 -12.17
C ILE A 100 -35.82 -4.97 -12.44
N GLU A 101 -37.02 -4.39 -12.55
CA GLU A 101 -38.18 -5.07 -13.12
C GLU A 101 -38.26 -4.76 -14.62
N PRO A 102 -38.41 -5.77 -15.49
CA PRO A 102 -38.44 -5.54 -16.93
C PRO A 102 -39.52 -4.55 -17.37
N SER A 103 -39.10 -3.46 -18.02
CA SER A 103 -39.98 -2.34 -18.41
C SER A 103 -39.43 -1.58 -19.61
N GLN A 104 -40.30 -0.87 -20.34
CA GLN A 104 -39.89 0.08 -21.39
C GLN A 104 -39.26 1.37 -20.84
N THR A 105 -39.49 1.66 -19.56
CA THR A 105 -38.85 2.77 -18.84
C THR A 105 -38.38 2.25 -17.50
N VAL A 106 -37.07 2.33 -17.29
CA VAL A 106 -36.41 1.83 -16.09
C VAL A 106 -35.65 2.98 -15.44
N SER A 107 -35.85 3.14 -14.13
CA SER A 107 -34.99 3.97 -13.28
C SER A 107 -34.48 3.07 -12.16
N ALA A 108 -33.17 3.02 -12.00
CA ALA A 108 -32.51 2.11 -11.06
C ALA A 108 -31.31 2.77 -10.41
N ASP A 109 -31.03 2.36 -9.18
CA ASP A 109 -29.85 2.75 -8.41
C ASP A 109 -29.05 1.51 -8.04
N MET A 110 -27.72 1.64 -7.98
CA MET A 110 -26.83 0.60 -7.47
C MET A 110 -25.78 1.21 -6.55
N PHE A 111 -25.55 0.56 -5.41
CA PHE A 111 -24.49 0.94 -4.48
C PHE A 111 -23.34 -0.07 -4.52
N TRP A 112 -22.16 0.40 -4.93
CA TRP A 112 -20.93 -0.39 -4.92
C TRP A 112 -20.09 -0.11 -3.67
N ASN A 113 -19.98 -1.09 -2.76
CA ASN A 113 -19.23 -0.93 -1.51
C ASN A 113 -17.71 -0.96 -1.75
N THR A 114 -17.01 0.07 -1.27
CA THR A 114 -15.55 0.23 -1.36
C THR A 114 -14.84 0.17 0.00
N ASN A 115 -15.55 -0.10 1.11
CA ASN A 115 -14.97 -0.11 2.46
C ASN A 115 -14.76 -1.53 3.02
N THR A 116 -14.37 -2.48 2.19
CA THR A 116 -14.06 -3.86 2.61
C THR A 116 -12.64 -4.22 2.21
N SER A 117 -11.99 -5.15 2.92
CA SER A 117 -10.61 -5.54 2.60
C SER A 117 -10.44 -6.07 1.16
N SER A 118 -11.49 -6.64 0.55
CA SER A 118 -11.43 -7.19 -0.81
C SER A 118 -11.86 -6.20 -1.90
N ARG A 119 -12.62 -5.16 -1.57
CA ARG A 119 -13.12 -4.15 -2.54
C ARG A 119 -12.61 -2.75 -2.24
N TYR A 120 -11.59 -2.63 -1.40
CA TYR A 120 -11.07 -1.35 -1.01
C TYR A 120 -10.55 -0.56 -2.21
N ILE A 121 -11.00 0.69 -2.34
CA ILE A 121 -10.51 1.63 -3.35
C ILE A 121 -10.05 2.89 -2.62
N PRO A 122 -8.78 3.32 -2.80
CA PRO A 122 -8.28 4.53 -2.17
C PRO A 122 -8.92 5.78 -2.79
N PRO A 123 -9.14 6.84 -1.99
CA PRO A 123 -9.63 8.10 -2.52
C PRO A 123 -8.60 8.73 -3.47
N GLY A 124 -9.09 9.41 -4.50
CA GLY A 124 -8.31 9.94 -5.63
C GLY A 124 -8.16 8.96 -6.80
N THR A 125 -8.72 7.76 -6.71
CA THR A 125 -8.72 6.77 -7.80
C THR A 125 -9.68 7.19 -8.92
N VAL A 126 -9.22 7.12 -10.17
CA VAL A 126 -10.09 7.24 -11.35
C VAL A 126 -10.87 5.94 -11.55
N ILE A 127 -12.18 6.06 -11.69
CA ILE A 127 -13.11 4.98 -11.98
C ILE A 127 -13.69 5.23 -13.36
N SER A 128 -13.36 4.36 -14.31
CA SER A 128 -13.98 4.36 -15.64
C SER A 128 -15.13 3.38 -15.63
N TYR A 129 -16.32 3.78 -16.07
CA TYR A 129 -17.47 2.90 -16.16
C TYR A 129 -18.29 3.09 -17.44
N SER A 130 -18.95 2.02 -17.89
CA SER A 130 -19.94 2.05 -18.97
C SER A 130 -21.13 1.15 -18.60
N LEU A 131 -22.22 1.33 -19.33
CA LEU A 131 -23.43 0.51 -19.20
C LEU A 131 -23.59 -0.37 -20.43
N GLU A 132 -24.06 -1.59 -20.20
CA GLU A 132 -24.56 -2.49 -21.23
C GLU A 132 -26.04 -2.75 -20.93
N VAL A 133 -26.90 -2.38 -21.88
CA VAL A 133 -28.36 -2.49 -21.77
C VAL A 133 -28.83 -3.54 -22.76
N SER A 134 -29.61 -4.50 -22.28
CA SER A 134 -30.22 -5.55 -23.09
C SER A 134 -31.73 -5.45 -23.02
N ALA A 135 -32.38 -5.38 -24.18
CA ALA A 135 -33.83 -5.42 -24.31
C ALA A 135 -34.29 -6.76 -24.90
N LYS A 136 -35.58 -7.03 -24.69
CA LYS A 136 -36.30 -8.14 -25.29
C LYS A 136 -36.10 -8.13 -26.82
N ASP A 137 -36.05 -9.30 -27.44
CA ASP A 137 -35.69 -9.50 -28.85
C ASP A 137 -34.19 -9.32 -29.19
N GLY A 138 -33.33 -9.19 -28.16
CA GLY A 138 -31.87 -9.24 -28.30
C GLY A 138 -31.22 -7.93 -28.73
N LEU A 139 -31.96 -6.82 -28.72
CA LEU A 139 -31.41 -5.48 -28.95
C LEU A 139 -30.52 -5.08 -27.77
N THR A 140 -29.27 -4.71 -28.06
CA THR A 140 -28.30 -4.29 -27.04
C THR A 140 -27.74 -2.90 -27.34
N LEU A 141 -27.39 -2.17 -26.28
CA LEU A 141 -26.72 -0.87 -26.33
C LEU A 141 -25.58 -0.86 -25.30
N GLU A 142 -24.37 -0.52 -25.74
CA GLU A 142 -23.23 -0.24 -24.85
C GLU A 142 -22.90 1.26 -24.90
N THR A 143 -22.81 1.90 -23.73
CA THR A 143 -22.42 3.31 -23.64
C THR A 143 -20.91 3.47 -23.76
N LYS A 144 -20.46 4.67 -24.15
CA LYS A 144 -19.03 5.00 -24.05
C LYS A 144 -18.61 5.03 -22.58
N PRO A 145 -17.36 4.64 -22.26
CA PRO A 145 -16.82 4.79 -20.91
C PRO A 145 -16.84 6.25 -20.47
N THR A 146 -17.25 6.46 -19.22
CA THR A 146 -17.27 7.74 -18.51
C THR A 146 -16.40 7.59 -17.26
N GLU A 147 -15.73 8.66 -16.86
CA GLU A 147 -14.82 8.64 -15.71
C GLU A 147 -15.35 9.50 -14.55
N ILE A 148 -15.10 9.02 -13.34
CA ILE A 148 -15.19 9.82 -12.10
C ILE A 148 -13.92 9.63 -11.29
N VAL A 149 -13.61 10.59 -10.43
CA VAL A 149 -12.60 10.41 -9.38
C VAL A 149 -13.31 10.10 -8.07
N LEU A 150 -12.92 9.00 -7.41
CA LEU A 150 -13.42 8.65 -6.08
C LEU A 150 -12.84 9.60 -5.03
N HIS A 151 -13.39 10.80 -4.89
CA HIS A 151 -12.94 11.75 -3.87
C HIS A 151 -13.49 11.41 -2.48
N ASP A 152 -12.71 11.76 -1.46
CA ASP A 152 -13.21 11.83 -0.10
C ASP A 152 -14.13 13.04 0.07
N VAL A 153 -15.44 12.78 0.18
CA VAL A 153 -16.50 13.79 0.21
C VAL A 153 -16.46 14.71 1.45
N ARG A 154 -15.58 14.44 2.41
CA ARG A 154 -15.42 15.28 3.62
C ARG A 154 -14.74 16.62 3.33
N PHE A 155 -14.13 16.79 2.15
CA PHE A 155 -13.31 17.95 1.81
C PHE A 155 -13.58 18.45 0.39
N GLU A 156 -13.35 19.75 0.19
CA GLU A 156 -13.31 20.38 -1.14
C GLU A 156 -11.89 20.31 -1.69
N TRP A 157 -11.70 19.48 -2.73
CA TRP A 157 -10.39 19.18 -3.30
C TRP A 157 -10.01 20.17 -4.41
N LYS A 158 -8.73 20.51 -4.44
CA LYS A 158 -8.05 21.18 -5.56
C LYS A 158 -6.94 20.27 -6.06
N GLU A 159 -6.58 20.42 -7.33
CA GLU A 159 -5.53 19.61 -7.94
C GLU A 159 -4.48 20.49 -8.61
N ILE A 160 -3.22 20.10 -8.42
CA ILE A 160 -2.10 20.54 -9.25
C ILE A 160 -1.60 19.34 -10.04
N GLU A 161 -1.17 19.59 -11.26
CA GLU A 161 -0.80 18.52 -12.19
C GLU A 161 0.51 18.86 -12.93
N PHE A 162 1.28 17.82 -13.21
CA PHE A 162 2.41 17.87 -14.13
C PHE A 162 2.43 16.58 -14.96
N GLU A 163 2.25 16.72 -16.27
CA GLU A 163 2.13 15.60 -17.20
C GLU A 163 1.07 14.59 -16.76
N THR A 164 1.49 13.38 -16.34
CA THR A 164 0.60 12.30 -15.93
C THR A 164 0.46 12.21 -14.40
N ILE A 165 1.05 13.15 -13.66
CA ILE A 165 1.06 13.18 -12.20
C ILE A 165 0.10 14.26 -11.69
N SER A 166 -0.75 13.91 -10.74
CA SER A 166 -1.68 14.85 -10.08
C SER A 166 -1.57 14.74 -8.57
N VAL A 167 -1.66 15.89 -7.89
CA VAL A 167 -1.72 15.96 -6.42
C VAL A 167 -2.98 16.71 -6.01
N ALA A 168 -3.93 15.96 -5.45
CA ALA A 168 -5.13 16.48 -4.82
C ALA A 168 -4.82 16.93 -3.38
N TYR A 169 -5.23 18.15 -3.05
CA TYR A 169 -5.08 18.77 -1.74
C TYR A 169 -6.34 19.55 -1.34
N HIS A 170 -6.49 19.85 -0.05
CA HIS A 170 -7.61 20.67 0.45
C HIS A 170 -7.14 21.68 1.49
N GLY A 171 -7.80 22.84 1.52
CA GLY A 171 -7.42 23.96 2.37
C GLY A 171 -6.17 24.72 1.87
N PRO A 172 -5.57 25.59 2.70
CA PRO A 172 -4.51 26.51 2.29
C PRO A 172 -3.11 25.86 2.36
N VAL A 173 -2.91 24.74 1.65
CA VAL A 173 -1.67 23.93 1.68
C VAL A 173 -1.06 23.67 0.30
N GLU A 174 -1.43 24.48 -0.69
CA GLU A 174 -0.96 24.37 -2.09
C GLU A 174 0.56 24.23 -2.20
N SER A 175 1.34 25.06 -1.47
CA SER A 175 2.81 24.97 -1.49
C SER A 175 3.35 23.60 -1.04
N ARG A 176 2.66 22.92 -0.12
CA ARG A 176 3.05 21.56 0.30
C ARG A 176 2.69 20.52 -0.75
N ALA A 177 1.57 20.71 -1.45
CA ALA A 177 1.21 19.88 -2.58
C ALA A 177 2.26 20.01 -3.70
N GLU A 178 2.72 21.24 -3.98
CA GLU A 178 3.80 21.50 -4.95
C GLU A 178 5.12 20.83 -4.55
N GLU A 179 5.49 20.88 -3.26
CA GLU A 179 6.67 20.16 -2.75
C GLU A 179 6.56 18.64 -2.98
N VAL A 180 5.38 18.06 -2.74
CA VAL A 180 5.10 16.63 -2.99
C VAL A 180 5.17 16.31 -4.48
N LEU A 181 4.54 17.12 -5.34
CA LEU A 181 4.58 16.95 -6.80
C LEU A 181 6.02 17.01 -7.31
N ASN A 182 6.79 18.01 -6.90
CA ASN A 182 8.18 18.19 -7.28
C ASN A 182 9.06 17.02 -6.81
N ALA A 183 8.84 16.50 -5.60
CA ALA A 183 9.55 15.33 -5.09
C ALA A 183 9.29 14.10 -5.98
N ILE A 184 8.04 13.85 -6.36
CA ILE A 184 7.67 12.74 -7.24
C ILE A 184 8.30 12.89 -8.63
N VAL A 185 8.20 14.06 -9.25
CA VAL A 185 8.81 14.31 -10.58
C VAL A 185 10.32 14.11 -10.53
N THR A 186 10.98 14.63 -9.49
CA THR A 186 12.43 14.45 -9.28
C THR A 186 12.79 12.97 -9.14
N THR A 187 12.02 12.22 -8.34
CA THR A 187 12.22 10.76 -8.19
C THR A 187 12.03 10.02 -9.50
N MET A 188 11.02 10.36 -10.31
CA MET A 188 10.80 9.72 -11.61
C MET A 188 11.99 9.93 -12.54
N SER A 189 12.50 11.16 -12.67
CA SER A 189 13.70 11.44 -13.46
C SER A 189 14.94 10.73 -12.93
N PHE A 190 15.10 10.67 -11.60
CA PHE A 190 16.24 10.01 -10.96
C PHE A 190 16.21 8.48 -11.18
N MET A 191 15.02 7.88 -11.13
CA MET A 191 14.84 6.43 -11.21
C MET A 191 14.72 5.89 -12.63
N GLU A 192 14.48 6.75 -13.64
CA GLU A 192 14.34 6.34 -15.04
C GLU A 192 15.51 5.47 -15.57
N PRO A 193 16.80 5.78 -15.32
CA PRO A 193 17.90 4.93 -15.78
C PRO A 193 17.92 3.53 -15.12
N VAL A 194 17.33 3.42 -13.93
CA VAL A 194 17.31 2.21 -13.09
C VAL A 194 16.10 1.34 -13.40
N LEU A 195 14.94 1.95 -13.62
CA LEU A 195 13.66 1.24 -13.79
C LEU A 195 13.27 1.09 -15.28
N GLY A 196 13.85 1.90 -16.16
CA GLY A 196 13.41 2.07 -17.55
C GLY A 196 12.35 3.16 -17.69
N GLU A 197 11.95 3.44 -18.93
CA GLU A 197 10.97 4.49 -19.24
C GLU A 197 9.67 4.27 -18.45
N SER A 198 9.22 5.34 -17.79
CA SER A 198 7.97 5.31 -17.04
C SER A 198 6.79 5.18 -18.01
N GLN A 199 5.90 4.23 -17.75
CA GLN A 199 4.64 4.13 -18.50
C GLN A 199 3.82 5.42 -18.34
N GLU A 200 3.13 5.83 -19.41
CA GLU A 200 2.29 7.04 -19.48
C GLU A 200 1.03 6.96 -18.59
N ASP A 201 0.84 5.86 -17.85
CA ASP A 201 -0.30 5.69 -16.96
C ASP A 201 -0.26 6.72 -15.81
N PRO A 202 -1.38 7.41 -15.51
CA PRO A 202 -1.40 8.54 -14.59
C PRO A 202 -1.22 8.14 -13.13
N ILE A 203 -0.37 8.85 -12.38
CA ILE A 203 -0.22 8.66 -10.93
C ILE A 203 -1.00 9.76 -10.21
N ARG A 204 -1.93 9.35 -9.33
CA ARG A 204 -2.76 10.28 -8.57
C ARG A 204 -2.41 10.25 -7.09
N VAL A 205 -2.17 11.41 -6.51
CA VAL A 205 -1.80 11.55 -5.10
C VAL A 205 -2.92 12.27 -4.36
N THR A 206 -3.39 11.69 -3.26
CA THR A 206 -4.33 12.33 -2.34
C THR A 206 -3.59 12.71 -1.07
N MET A 207 -3.36 14.01 -0.88
CA MET A 207 -2.63 14.54 0.26
C MET A 207 -3.58 14.96 1.39
N TYR A 208 -3.39 14.36 2.56
CA TYR A 208 -4.13 14.71 3.78
C TYR A 208 -3.31 15.60 4.71
N ASN A 209 -3.97 16.54 5.38
CA ASN A 209 -3.27 17.54 6.20
C ASN A 209 -2.77 16.97 7.53
N ASN A 210 -3.41 15.92 8.04
CA ASN A 210 -3.06 15.30 9.32
C ASN A 210 -3.53 13.83 9.40
N VAL A 211 -3.01 13.12 10.41
CA VAL A 211 -3.27 11.68 10.64
C VAL A 211 -4.76 11.38 10.78
N LYS A 212 -5.53 12.26 11.44
CA LYS A 212 -6.97 12.04 11.68
C LYS A 212 -7.77 12.03 10.38
N GLU A 213 -7.42 12.89 9.43
CA GLU A 213 -8.04 12.90 8.11
C GLU A 213 -7.69 11.62 7.33
N MET A 214 -6.39 11.32 7.23
CA MET A 214 -5.87 10.16 6.48
C MET A 214 -6.35 8.83 7.05
N LEU A 215 -6.59 8.73 8.35
CA LEU A 215 -6.97 7.46 8.98
C LEU A 215 -8.24 6.84 8.37
N VAL A 216 -9.24 7.65 8.05
CA VAL A 216 -10.48 7.18 7.39
C VAL A 216 -10.23 6.81 5.93
N ALA A 217 -9.21 7.42 5.34
CA ALA A 217 -8.78 7.17 3.97
C ALA A 217 -7.95 5.89 3.80
N LEU A 218 -7.58 5.18 4.87
CA LEU A 218 -6.76 3.97 4.80
C LEU A 218 -7.60 2.69 4.76
N PRO A 219 -7.11 1.58 4.16
CA PRO A 219 -7.86 0.32 4.03
C PRO A 219 -8.31 -0.27 5.37
N PRO A 220 -9.57 -0.69 5.55
CA PRO A 220 -10.10 -1.19 6.82
C PRO A 220 -9.12 -2.11 7.56
N GLY A 221 -8.81 -1.80 8.81
CA GLY A 221 -7.81 -2.54 9.56
C GLY A 221 -8.02 -2.46 11.07
N SER A 222 -7.22 -3.25 11.81
CA SER A 222 -7.28 -3.27 13.28
C SER A 222 -7.12 -1.87 13.87
N SER A 223 -8.10 -1.44 14.66
CA SER A 223 -8.07 -0.13 15.31
C SER A 223 -6.88 0.02 16.27
N THR A 224 -6.36 -1.09 16.80
CA THR A 224 -5.17 -1.11 17.68
C THR A 224 -3.90 -0.77 16.93
N ILE A 225 -3.65 -1.41 15.78
CA ILE A 225 -2.45 -1.16 14.94
C ILE A 225 -2.42 0.31 14.48
N ARG A 226 -3.58 0.84 14.12
CA ARG A 226 -3.75 2.23 13.65
C ARG A 226 -3.56 3.30 14.74
N ARG A 227 -3.60 2.93 16.02
CA ARG A 227 -3.29 3.84 17.14
C ARG A 227 -1.81 3.87 17.49
N GLU A 228 -1.08 2.80 17.16
CA GLU A 228 0.30 2.60 17.56
C GLU A 228 1.31 2.92 16.45
N LEU A 229 0.89 2.84 15.19
CA LEU A 229 1.73 3.12 14.01
C LEU A 229 1.11 4.22 13.16
N ILE A 230 1.92 5.21 12.81
CA ILE A 230 1.52 6.30 11.91
C ILE A 230 1.89 5.89 10.49
N THR A 231 0.88 5.71 9.65
CA THR A 231 1.06 5.60 8.20
C THR A 231 1.32 7.00 7.64
N GLU A 232 2.53 7.22 7.15
CA GLU A 232 2.90 8.50 6.52
C GLU A 232 2.55 8.49 5.03
N GLY A 233 2.60 7.32 4.41
CA GLY A 233 2.30 7.11 3.01
C GLY A 233 1.78 5.71 2.74
N GLN A 234 1.06 5.55 1.63
CA GLN A 234 0.65 4.24 1.14
C GLN A 234 0.40 4.26 -0.36
N ALA A 235 1.21 3.51 -1.10
CA ALA A 235 1.03 3.28 -2.53
C ALA A 235 0.11 2.10 -2.84
N PHE A 236 -0.78 2.30 -3.81
CA PHE A 236 -1.66 1.28 -4.40
C PHE A 236 -1.19 0.96 -5.81
N ASN A 237 -0.17 0.11 -5.89
CA ASN A 237 0.69 -0.07 -7.07
C ASN A 237 -0.07 -0.46 -8.35
N ASN A 238 -1.12 -1.27 -8.25
CA ASN A 238 -1.94 -1.72 -9.38
C ASN A 238 -3.05 -0.74 -9.77
N ILE A 239 -3.29 0.30 -8.95
CA ILE A 239 -4.28 1.35 -9.20
C ILE A 239 -3.59 2.61 -9.72
N GLY A 240 -2.35 2.86 -9.29
CA GLY A 240 -1.63 4.10 -9.57
C GLY A 240 -2.04 5.26 -8.67
N THR A 241 -2.50 4.95 -7.46
CA THR A 241 -2.93 5.94 -6.47
C THR A 241 -2.04 5.90 -5.25
N LEU A 242 -1.75 7.08 -4.71
CA LEU A 242 -0.92 7.29 -3.55
C LEU A 242 -1.67 8.11 -2.51
N LEU A 243 -1.61 7.69 -1.24
CA LEU A 243 -2.05 8.52 -0.12
C LEU A 243 -0.83 9.04 0.62
N VAL A 244 -0.78 10.34 0.92
CA VAL A 244 0.35 10.97 1.62
C VAL A 244 -0.14 11.85 2.76
N LEU A 245 0.55 11.77 3.89
CA LEU A 245 0.41 12.70 4.99
C LEU A 245 1.25 13.98 4.74
N GLY A 246 0.61 15.05 4.30
CA GLY A 246 1.25 16.33 3.96
C GLY A 246 1.62 17.20 5.17
N GLY A 247 1.24 16.82 6.39
CA GLY A 247 1.44 17.63 7.60
C GLY A 247 2.87 17.61 8.17
N GLY A 248 3.72 16.70 7.74
CA GLY A 248 5.06 16.46 8.31
C GLY A 248 6.20 16.92 7.41
N ARG A 249 7.39 17.12 8.01
CA ARG A 249 8.64 17.45 7.27
C ARG A 249 9.15 16.31 6.37
N LEU A 250 8.56 15.13 6.50
CA LEU A 250 8.94 13.92 5.77
C LEU A 250 8.09 13.69 4.51
N SER A 251 7.06 14.51 4.26
CA SER A 251 6.10 14.29 3.16
C SER A 251 6.76 14.12 1.79
N THR A 252 7.83 14.85 1.49
CA THR A 252 8.60 14.72 0.24
C THR A 252 9.32 13.37 0.16
N GLY A 253 10.00 12.98 1.24
CA GLY A 253 10.68 11.68 1.34
C GLY A 253 9.70 10.51 1.24
N THR A 254 8.60 10.59 1.99
CA THR A 254 7.50 9.64 1.93
C THR A 254 6.92 9.53 0.52
N ALA A 255 6.61 10.66 -0.13
CA ALA A 255 6.07 10.65 -1.49
C ALA A 255 7.03 10.02 -2.49
N SER A 256 8.34 10.32 -2.39
CA SER A 256 9.37 9.73 -3.25
C SER A 256 9.56 8.22 -3.03
N HIS A 257 9.53 7.77 -1.78
CA HIS A 257 9.58 6.34 -1.44
C HIS A 257 8.37 5.60 -2.02
N GLU A 258 7.17 6.12 -1.74
CA GLU A 258 5.93 5.46 -2.11
C GLU A 258 5.67 5.48 -3.62
N VAL A 259 5.98 6.57 -4.33
CA VAL A 259 5.84 6.57 -5.80
C VAL A 259 6.77 5.55 -6.44
N THR A 260 7.95 5.33 -5.85
CA THR A 260 8.90 4.33 -6.34
C THR A 260 8.32 2.91 -6.25
N HIS A 261 7.45 2.60 -5.27
CA HIS A 261 6.73 1.32 -5.26
C HIS A 261 5.84 1.12 -6.50
N ILE A 262 5.14 2.18 -6.95
CA ILE A 262 4.35 2.14 -8.19
C ILE A 262 5.26 1.89 -9.39
N LEU A 263 6.40 2.60 -9.47
CA LEU A 263 7.34 2.48 -10.57
C LEU A 263 8.01 1.10 -10.63
N VAL A 264 8.43 0.56 -9.49
CA VAL A 264 9.01 -0.80 -9.39
C VAL A 264 7.98 -1.85 -9.79
N HIS A 265 6.74 -1.72 -9.34
CA HIS A 265 5.66 -2.61 -9.77
C HIS A 265 5.47 -2.56 -11.29
N ARG A 266 5.44 -1.37 -11.91
CA ARG A 266 5.36 -1.23 -13.37
C ARG A 266 6.56 -1.84 -14.11
N ALA A 267 7.75 -1.76 -13.52
CA ALA A 267 9.01 -2.21 -14.13
C ALA A 267 9.24 -3.72 -13.99
N GLY A 268 8.86 -4.33 -12.86
CA GLY A 268 9.25 -5.70 -12.51
C GLY A 268 8.14 -6.69 -12.20
N GLN A 269 6.89 -6.25 -11.98
CA GLN A 269 5.80 -7.15 -11.61
C GLN A 269 5.31 -7.97 -12.81
N SER A 270 5.07 -9.26 -12.60
CA SER A 270 4.47 -10.16 -13.58
C SER A 270 3.23 -10.88 -13.03
N VAL A 271 2.46 -11.52 -13.90
CA VAL A 271 1.40 -12.46 -13.50
C VAL A 271 1.97 -13.79 -12.99
N PHE A 272 3.23 -14.09 -13.33
CA PHE A 272 3.90 -15.35 -12.97
C PHE A 272 4.81 -15.23 -11.73
N GLY A 273 5.11 -14.02 -11.27
CA GLY A 273 6.03 -13.79 -10.16
C GLY A 273 6.03 -12.34 -9.68
N ASN A 274 6.44 -12.15 -8.42
CA ASN A 274 6.54 -10.85 -7.77
C ASN A 274 8.00 -10.42 -7.65
N VAL A 275 8.23 -9.10 -7.61
CA VAL A 275 9.51 -8.54 -7.17
C VAL A 275 9.71 -8.87 -5.68
N PRO A 276 10.85 -9.46 -5.26
CA PRO A 276 11.11 -9.78 -3.85
C PRO A 276 11.09 -8.54 -2.96
N ASP A 277 10.60 -8.68 -1.72
CA ASP A 277 10.46 -7.58 -0.77
C ASP A 277 11.76 -6.76 -0.60
N TRP A 278 12.94 -7.41 -0.52
CA TRP A 278 14.20 -6.70 -0.28
C TRP A 278 14.60 -5.83 -1.49
N LEU A 279 14.26 -6.27 -2.70
CA LEU A 279 14.51 -5.53 -3.92
C LEU A 279 13.50 -4.39 -4.04
N HIS A 280 12.23 -4.66 -3.72
CA HIS A 280 11.15 -3.69 -3.79
C HIS A 280 11.32 -2.54 -2.79
N GLU A 281 11.60 -2.83 -1.52
CA GLU A 281 11.87 -1.82 -0.50
C GLU A 281 13.22 -1.13 -0.72
N GLY A 282 14.26 -1.88 -1.12
CA GLY A 282 15.59 -1.31 -1.36
C GLY A 282 15.60 -0.31 -2.51
N LEU A 283 14.84 -0.57 -3.59
CA LEU A 283 14.65 0.39 -4.68
C LEU A 283 13.84 1.61 -4.24
N ALA A 284 12.83 1.43 -3.37
CA ALA A 284 12.05 2.54 -2.83
C ALA A 284 12.87 3.47 -1.93
N GLU A 285 13.76 2.90 -1.09
CA GLU A 285 14.72 3.69 -0.32
C GLU A 285 15.78 4.34 -1.22
N PHE A 286 16.26 3.65 -2.26
CA PHE A 286 17.20 4.23 -3.22
C PHE A 286 16.58 5.42 -3.98
N GLY A 287 15.30 5.34 -4.35
CA GLY A 287 14.55 6.42 -5.02
C GLY A 287 14.05 7.55 -4.10
N ASN A 288 14.28 7.43 -2.79
CA ASN A 288 13.86 8.44 -1.83
C ASN A 288 14.77 9.67 -1.92
N VAL A 289 14.21 10.82 -2.34
CA VAL A 289 14.97 12.07 -2.55
C VAL A 289 15.21 12.85 -1.25
N SER A 290 14.56 12.45 -0.16
CA SER A 290 14.72 13.06 1.16
C SER A 290 14.78 11.98 2.25
N PRO A 291 15.79 11.08 2.22
CA PRO A 291 15.87 9.95 3.13
C PRO A 291 16.28 10.38 4.55
N SER A 292 15.85 9.60 5.54
CA SER A 292 16.30 9.71 6.92
C SER A 292 17.59 8.91 7.14
N PHE A 293 18.48 9.38 8.01
CA PHE A 293 19.71 8.68 8.39
C PHE A 293 19.50 7.46 9.31
N SER A 294 18.26 7.21 9.76
CA SER A 294 17.96 6.15 10.73
C SER A 294 18.36 4.75 10.24
N TYR A 295 18.21 4.47 8.95
CA TYR A 295 18.54 3.16 8.38
C TYR A 295 20.05 2.93 8.23
N ASP A 296 20.80 3.96 7.88
CA ASP A 296 22.28 3.90 7.84
C ASP A 296 22.85 3.60 9.23
N ILE A 297 22.30 4.26 10.26
CA ILE A 297 22.70 4.05 11.65
C ILE A 297 22.36 2.62 12.09
N ALA A 298 21.18 2.12 11.73
CA ALA A 298 20.76 0.76 12.05
C ALA A 298 21.64 -0.30 11.36
N LEU A 299 21.99 -0.07 10.09
CA LEU A 299 22.91 -0.93 9.35
C LEU A 299 24.30 -0.93 9.99
N ASP A 300 24.85 0.24 10.32
CA ASP A 300 26.16 0.34 10.98
C ASP A 300 26.16 -0.40 12.33
N PHE A 301 25.11 -0.23 13.13
CA PHE A 301 24.92 -1.01 14.35
C PHE A 301 24.85 -2.51 14.08
N ALA A 302 24.11 -2.96 13.06
CA ALA A 302 23.99 -4.37 12.72
C ALA A 302 25.32 -4.99 12.28
N VAL A 303 26.16 -4.25 11.54
CA VAL A 303 27.52 -4.67 11.16
C VAL A 303 28.37 -4.88 12.41
N HIS A 304 28.40 -3.91 13.32
CA HIS A 304 29.25 -3.97 14.52
C HIS A 304 28.75 -4.95 15.59
N SER A 305 27.45 -5.23 15.63
CA SER A 305 26.84 -6.16 16.60
C SER A 305 26.66 -7.58 16.07
N GLY A 306 27.03 -7.86 14.81
CA GLY A 306 26.85 -9.18 14.20
C GLY A 306 25.38 -9.55 13.96
N ARG A 307 24.50 -8.56 13.77
CA ARG A 307 23.04 -8.73 13.56
C ARG A 307 22.61 -8.65 12.08
N ILE A 308 23.55 -8.81 11.13
CA ILE A 308 23.23 -8.74 9.70
C ILE A 308 22.35 -9.93 9.29
N LEU A 309 21.18 -9.63 8.75
CA LEU A 309 20.17 -10.58 8.28
C LEU A 309 20.57 -11.21 6.93
N PRO A 310 20.21 -12.48 6.65
CA PRO A 310 20.43 -13.13 5.36
C PRO A 310 19.41 -12.65 4.30
N ILE A 311 19.47 -11.36 3.98
CA ILE A 311 18.38 -10.59 3.35
C ILE A 311 17.87 -11.19 2.04
N THR A 312 18.73 -11.71 1.18
CA THR A 312 18.32 -12.25 -0.14
C THR A 312 17.69 -13.65 -0.05
N SER A 313 17.80 -14.30 1.11
CA SER A 313 17.26 -15.64 1.39
C SER A 313 15.99 -15.58 2.25
N MET A 314 15.63 -14.41 2.77
CA MET A 314 14.42 -14.26 3.57
C MET A 314 13.16 -14.31 2.69
N PRO A 315 12.10 -15.02 3.12
CA PRO A 315 10.85 -15.09 2.37
C PRO A 315 10.05 -13.78 2.40
N GLY A 316 10.41 -12.84 3.29
CA GLY A 316 9.78 -11.53 3.43
C GLY A 316 10.40 -10.75 4.60
N LYS A 317 9.79 -9.61 4.93
CA LYS A 317 10.19 -8.76 6.06
C LYS A 317 10.19 -9.53 7.40
N PRO A 318 11.12 -9.24 8.32
CA PRO A 318 11.11 -9.84 9.66
C PRO A 318 9.92 -9.36 10.49
N GLY A 319 9.53 -10.16 11.50
CA GLY A 319 8.42 -9.81 12.40
C GLY A 319 8.81 -8.91 13.59
N ASN A 320 10.10 -8.82 13.92
CA ASN A 320 10.59 -7.97 15.00
C ASN A 320 10.81 -6.52 14.49
N PRO A 321 10.21 -5.51 15.15
CA PRO A 321 10.44 -4.10 14.89
C PRO A 321 11.88 -3.66 14.60
N GLU A 322 12.83 -4.08 15.44
CA GLU A 322 14.24 -3.67 15.29
C GLU A 322 14.87 -4.28 14.03
N ASP A 323 14.54 -5.54 13.77
CA ASP A 323 15.05 -6.25 12.61
C ASP A 323 14.43 -5.69 11.32
N VAL A 324 13.22 -5.11 11.37
CA VAL A 324 12.62 -4.40 10.22
C VAL A 324 13.45 -3.18 9.86
N ILE A 325 13.87 -2.37 10.84
CA ILE A 325 14.71 -1.18 10.57
C ILE A 325 16.06 -1.60 9.98
N ILE A 326 16.66 -2.68 10.50
CA ILE A 326 17.90 -3.27 9.95
C ILE A 326 17.67 -3.76 8.52
N TYR A 327 16.55 -4.45 8.27
CA TYR A 327 16.18 -4.95 6.95
C TYR A 327 16.11 -3.82 5.91
N TYR A 328 15.47 -2.69 6.24
CA TYR A 328 15.42 -1.52 5.37
C TYR A 328 16.82 -0.96 5.06
N GLY A 329 17.67 -0.80 6.07
CA GLY A 329 19.06 -0.35 5.88
C GLY A 329 19.87 -1.32 5.00
N GLN A 330 19.71 -2.62 5.21
CA GLN A 330 20.36 -3.64 4.38
C GLN A 330 19.85 -3.64 2.94
N ALA A 331 18.53 -3.52 2.74
CA ALA A 331 17.89 -3.49 1.43
C ALA A 331 18.42 -2.30 0.62
N SER A 332 18.36 -1.09 1.19
CA SER A 332 18.86 0.13 0.57
C SER A 332 20.35 0.00 0.20
N SER A 333 21.19 -0.41 1.15
CA SER A 333 22.64 -0.55 0.93
C SER A 333 22.99 -1.62 -0.11
N LEU A 334 22.26 -2.73 -0.14
CA LEU A 334 22.47 -3.78 -1.14
C LEU A 334 22.11 -3.28 -2.55
N ILE A 335 21.00 -2.57 -2.70
CA ILE A 335 20.58 -2.00 -3.99
C ILE A 335 21.55 -0.92 -4.45
N GLU A 336 21.97 -0.01 -3.57
CA GLU A 336 23.00 0.99 -3.88
C GLU A 336 24.30 0.31 -4.34
N TYR A 337 24.74 -0.75 -3.67
CA TYR A 337 25.91 -1.53 -4.07
C TYR A 337 25.72 -2.18 -5.46
N MET A 338 24.56 -2.78 -5.73
CA MET A 338 24.28 -3.41 -7.02
C MET A 338 24.32 -2.37 -8.15
N ILE A 339 23.64 -1.23 -7.98
CA ILE A 339 23.59 -0.16 -8.97
C ILE A 339 24.97 0.46 -9.17
N THR A 340 25.70 0.75 -8.10
CA THR A 340 27.04 1.36 -8.16
C THR A 340 28.07 0.44 -8.80
N ARG A 341 28.00 -0.86 -8.49
CA ARG A 341 28.99 -1.84 -8.96
C ARG A 341 28.74 -2.32 -10.38
N TYR A 342 27.48 -2.56 -10.74
CA TYR A 342 27.10 -3.19 -12.01
C TYR A 342 26.42 -2.21 -12.99
N GLY A 343 26.11 -1.00 -12.53
CA GLY A 343 25.45 0.04 -13.31
C GLY A 343 23.92 -0.05 -13.26
N PRO A 344 23.22 1.09 -13.45
CA PRO A 344 21.76 1.14 -13.41
C PRO A 344 21.11 0.29 -14.52
N GLY A 345 21.78 0.16 -15.67
CA GLY A 345 21.30 -0.68 -16.78
C GLY A 345 21.13 -2.15 -16.40
N LYS A 346 21.99 -2.70 -15.53
CA LYS A 346 21.86 -4.08 -15.04
C LYS A 346 20.68 -4.25 -14.08
N MET A 347 20.36 -3.23 -13.29
CA MET A 347 19.14 -3.25 -12.48
C MET A 347 17.88 -3.21 -13.35
N ARG A 348 17.89 -2.40 -14.41
CA ARG A 348 16.80 -2.36 -15.39
C ARG A 348 16.61 -3.69 -16.11
N GLU A 349 17.70 -4.35 -16.52
CA GLU A 349 17.66 -5.70 -17.10
C GLU A 349 17.07 -6.73 -16.12
N LEU A 350 17.44 -6.67 -14.83
CA LEU A 350 16.87 -7.53 -13.79
C LEU A 350 15.35 -7.37 -13.67
N LEU A 351 14.87 -6.13 -13.59
CA LEU A 351 13.44 -5.85 -13.48
C LEU A 351 12.69 -6.30 -14.74
N ALA A 352 13.25 -6.08 -15.94
CA ALA A 352 12.66 -6.54 -17.19
C ALA A 352 12.56 -8.07 -17.26
N ASP A 353 13.57 -8.81 -16.80
CA ASP A 353 13.56 -10.27 -16.75
C ASP A 353 12.48 -10.78 -15.76
N LEU A 354 12.38 -10.19 -14.56
CA LEU A 354 11.30 -10.48 -13.60
C LEU A 354 9.91 -10.21 -14.19
N LYS A 355 9.74 -9.09 -14.90
CA LYS A 355 8.49 -8.74 -15.57
C LYS A 355 8.09 -9.77 -16.63
N SER A 356 9.06 -10.39 -17.30
CA SER A 356 8.82 -11.47 -18.26
C SER A 356 8.31 -12.77 -17.62
N GLY A 357 8.46 -12.92 -16.30
CA GLY A 357 7.97 -14.05 -15.51
C GLY A 357 9.07 -14.92 -14.88
N SER A 358 10.35 -14.58 -15.08
CA SER A 358 11.47 -15.25 -14.42
C SER A 358 11.38 -15.10 -12.89
N ASN A 359 11.71 -16.15 -12.15
CA ASN A 359 11.90 -16.02 -10.71
C ASN A 359 13.25 -15.33 -10.41
N ILE A 360 13.42 -14.84 -9.18
CA ILE A 360 14.60 -14.06 -8.81
C ILE A 360 15.93 -14.84 -8.92
N ASP A 361 15.96 -16.16 -8.71
CA ASP A 361 17.22 -16.93 -8.81
C ASP A 361 17.69 -17.02 -10.26
N ASP A 362 16.76 -17.32 -11.17
CA ASP A 362 17.04 -17.37 -12.60
C ASP A 362 17.40 -15.98 -13.14
N ALA A 363 16.63 -14.95 -12.76
CA ALA A 363 16.87 -13.59 -13.22
C ALA A 363 18.25 -13.04 -12.78
N MET A 364 18.67 -13.36 -11.56
CA MET A 364 20.01 -12.99 -11.07
C MET A 364 21.12 -13.70 -11.85
N THR A 365 20.91 -14.99 -12.17
CA THR A 365 21.85 -15.76 -12.98
C THR A 365 21.91 -15.23 -14.40
N ASN A 366 20.78 -14.91 -15.03
CA ASN A 366 20.71 -14.40 -16.40
C ASN A 366 21.37 -13.03 -16.55
N VAL A 367 21.15 -12.12 -15.60
CA VAL A 367 21.56 -10.71 -15.73
C VAL A 367 22.96 -10.46 -15.18
N TYR A 368 23.29 -11.07 -14.05
CA TYR A 368 24.56 -10.83 -13.35
C TYR A 368 25.56 -11.98 -13.46
N GLU A 369 25.17 -13.11 -14.07
CA GLU A 369 25.97 -14.34 -14.13
C GLU A 369 26.38 -14.82 -12.72
N LYS A 370 25.51 -14.56 -11.74
CA LYS A 370 25.76 -14.78 -10.31
C LYS A 370 24.50 -15.20 -9.58
N LYS A 371 24.66 -16.08 -8.60
CA LYS A 371 23.60 -16.40 -7.64
C LYS A 371 23.40 -15.24 -6.67
N LYS A 372 22.19 -15.15 -6.09
CA LYS A 372 21.83 -14.15 -5.07
C LYS A 372 22.86 -14.07 -3.93
N ILE A 373 23.27 -15.24 -3.43
CA ILE A 373 24.23 -15.35 -2.33
C ILE A 373 25.60 -14.77 -2.68
N GLU A 374 26.05 -14.90 -3.93
CA GLU A 374 27.34 -14.35 -4.37
C GLU A 374 27.30 -12.82 -4.41
N ILE A 375 26.16 -12.24 -4.81
CA ILE A 375 25.96 -10.79 -4.77
C ILE A 375 25.86 -10.30 -3.31
N GLU A 376 25.10 -11.00 -2.46
CA GLU A 376 24.98 -10.65 -1.04
C GLU A 376 26.35 -10.71 -0.34
N ASN A 377 27.15 -11.75 -0.56
CA ASN A 377 28.47 -11.87 0.04
C ASN A 377 29.46 -10.84 -0.51
N GLY A 378 29.35 -10.47 -1.80
CA GLY A 378 30.07 -9.34 -2.37
C GLY A 378 29.74 -8.02 -1.67
N TRP A 379 28.46 -7.76 -1.41
CA TRP A 379 27.99 -6.60 -0.66
C TRP A 379 28.43 -6.64 0.81
N ARG A 380 28.28 -7.77 1.51
CA ARG A 380 28.73 -7.97 2.90
C ARG A 380 30.21 -7.62 3.04
N LYS A 381 31.04 -8.13 2.13
CA LYS A 381 32.47 -7.79 2.06
C LYS A 381 32.70 -6.29 1.86
N HIS A 382 31.92 -5.65 1.00
CA HIS A 382 32.00 -4.20 0.75
C HIS A 382 31.68 -3.38 2.01
N ILE A 383 30.67 -3.79 2.79
CA ILE A 383 30.29 -3.10 4.02
C ILE A 383 31.12 -3.51 5.25
N GLY A 384 31.97 -4.53 5.13
CA GLY A 384 32.80 -5.04 6.23
C GLY A 384 32.08 -6.02 7.16
N ALA A 385 30.97 -6.61 6.68
CA ALA A 385 30.23 -7.64 7.38
C ALA A 385 30.80 -9.05 7.09
N PRO A 386 30.62 -10.01 8.00
CA PRO A 386 30.94 -11.40 7.76
C PRO A 386 30.17 -11.97 6.56
N GLU A 387 30.81 -12.90 5.85
CA GLU A 387 30.21 -13.67 4.78
C GLU A 387 29.01 -14.48 5.31
N TYR A 388 27.94 -14.57 4.53
CA TYR A 388 26.83 -15.45 4.84
C TYR A 388 27.06 -16.81 4.19
N GLU A 389 27.12 -17.84 5.02
CA GLU A 389 27.11 -19.23 4.61
C GLU A 389 25.69 -19.76 4.80
N MET A 390 25.09 -20.28 3.73
CA MET A 390 23.81 -20.96 3.87
C MET A 390 23.98 -22.17 4.82
N PRO A 391 23.09 -22.36 5.80
CA PRO A 391 23.14 -23.54 6.64
C PRO A 391 23.13 -24.79 5.76
N ASP A 392 24.06 -25.72 6.01
CA ASP A 392 24.08 -26.98 5.28
C ASP A 392 22.74 -27.69 5.48
N GLY A 393 22.05 -28.02 4.38
CA GLY A 393 20.70 -28.60 4.39
C GLY A 393 20.60 -29.97 5.08
N SER A 394 21.71 -30.47 5.60
CA SER A 394 21.88 -31.68 6.41
C SER A 394 21.48 -31.51 7.89
N SER A 395 21.20 -30.29 8.35
CA SER A 395 20.77 -30.03 9.74
C SER A 395 19.76 -28.90 9.77
N ILE A 396 18.45 -29.17 9.60
CA ILE A 396 17.43 -29.43 10.64
C ILE A 396 16.14 -29.75 9.86
N LEU A 397 15.77 -31.03 9.71
CA LEU A 397 14.33 -31.31 9.57
C LEU A 397 13.71 -30.82 10.89
N PRO A 398 12.69 -29.95 10.90
CA PRO A 398 11.99 -29.63 12.14
C PRO A 398 11.59 -30.97 12.77
N THR A 399 12.05 -31.24 14.00
CA THR A 399 11.54 -32.40 14.74
C THR A 399 10.03 -32.24 14.73
N PRO A 400 9.26 -33.19 14.17
CA PRO A 400 7.81 -33.09 14.19
C PRO A 400 7.40 -32.93 15.65
N LEU A 401 6.89 -31.76 16.02
CA LEU A 401 6.15 -31.64 17.27
C LEU A 401 4.98 -32.61 17.12
N PRO A 402 4.84 -33.64 17.97
CA PRO A 402 3.72 -34.56 17.86
C PRO A 402 2.44 -33.73 18.00
N ARG A 403 1.71 -33.60 16.88
CA ARG A 403 0.38 -33.00 16.92
C ARG A 403 -0.48 -33.94 17.75
N PRO A 404 -1.21 -33.46 18.77
CA PRO A 404 -2.15 -34.30 19.48
C PRO A 404 -3.12 -34.91 18.47
N THR A 405 -3.23 -36.23 18.47
CA THR A 405 -4.20 -36.95 17.64
C THR A 405 -5.59 -36.50 18.05
N VAL A 406 -6.27 -35.77 17.19
CA VAL A 406 -7.67 -35.38 17.41
C VAL A 406 -8.51 -36.65 17.25
N THR A 407 -8.96 -37.21 18.36
CA THR A 407 -9.94 -38.29 18.36
C THR A 407 -11.35 -37.71 18.26
N VAL A 408 -12.29 -38.50 17.72
CA VAL A 408 -13.70 -38.12 17.70
C VAL A 408 -14.23 -37.92 19.11
N PHE A 409 -15.14 -36.96 19.28
CA PHE A 409 -15.81 -36.73 20.56
C PHE A 409 -16.50 -38.02 21.02
N SER A 410 -16.13 -38.49 22.21
CA SER A 410 -16.72 -39.63 22.89
C SER A 410 -17.38 -39.17 24.17
N LEU A 411 -18.58 -39.68 24.45
CA LEU A 411 -19.27 -39.49 25.72
C LEU A 411 -18.68 -40.35 26.85
N THR A 412 -17.79 -41.28 26.50
CA THR A 412 -17.08 -42.16 27.43
C THR A 412 -15.66 -41.62 27.65
N PRO A 413 -15.23 -41.35 28.90
CA PRO A 413 -13.89 -40.84 29.20
C PRO A 413 -12.79 -41.78 28.69
N GLN A 414 -11.83 -41.24 27.92
CA GLN A 414 -10.64 -41.98 27.48
C GLN A 414 -9.40 -41.50 28.24
N ALA A 415 -8.53 -42.44 28.62
CA ALA A 415 -7.28 -42.15 29.30
C ALA A 415 -6.41 -41.21 28.45
N GLY A 416 -5.96 -40.09 29.04
CA GLY A 416 -5.17 -39.06 28.35
C GLY A 416 -5.96 -37.93 27.69
N SER A 417 -7.30 -37.96 27.73
CA SER A 417 -8.13 -36.85 27.24
C SER A 417 -8.21 -35.70 28.26
N LYS A 418 -8.21 -34.44 27.77
CA LYS A 418 -8.54 -33.26 28.59
C LYS A 418 -10.02 -32.93 28.41
N ALA A 419 -10.78 -32.93 29.50
CA ALA A 419 -12.17 -32.51 29.49
C ALA A 419 -12.26 -30.99 29.35
N VAL A 420 -13.01 -30.51 28.34
CA VAL A 420 -13.36 -29.10 28.24
C VAL A 420 -14.49 -28.84 29.23
N THR A 421 -14.22 -28.02 30.26
CA THR A 421 -15.25 -27.67 31.25
C THR A 421 -16.25 -26.72 30.59
N SER A 422 -17.54 -27.08 30.61
CA SER A 422 -18.61 -26.22 30.11
C SER A 422 -18.60 -24.88 30.85
N LEU A 423 -18.56 -23.77 30.11
CA LEU A 423 -18.73 -22.43 30.68
C LEU A 423 -20.12 -22.35 31.30
N LYS A 424 -20.19 -22.07 32.61
CA LYS A 424 -21.45 -21.87 33.34
C LYS A 424 -22.29 -20.81 32.61
N SER A 425 -23.53 -21.20 32.27
CA SER A 425 -24.54 -20.31 31.70
C SER A 425 -24.79 -19.14 32.64
N VAL A 426 -24.45 -17.92 32.21
CA VAL A 426 -24.87 -16.69 32.88
C VAL A 426 -26.28 -16.37 32.41
N LYS A 427 -27.23 -16.38 33.35
CA LYS A 427 -28.64 -16.06 33.12
C LYS A 427 -28.78 -14.57 32.74
N PRO A 428 -29.57 -14.20 31.72
CA PRO A 428 -29.74 -12.80 31.33
C PRO A 428 -30.52 -12.03 32.42
N THR A 429 -30.01 -10.87 32.81
CA THR A 429 -30.69 -9.91 33.70
C THR A 429 -31.48 -8.91 32.84
N PRO A 430 -32.71 -8.52 33.21
CA PRO A 430 -33.51 -7.59 32.41
C PRO A 430 -32.97 -6.16 32.52
N THR A 431 -33.04 -5.44 31.39
CA THR A 431 -32.69 -4.03 31.24
C THR A 431 -33.56 -3.11 32.12
N PRO A 432 -32.98 -2.19 32.89
CA PRO A 432 -33.70 -1.00 33.35
C PRO A 432 -33.36 0.22 32.47
N ASN A 433 -34.36 1.07 32.34
CA ASN A 433 -34.42 2.29 31.54
C ASN A 433 -33.46 3.40 32.04
N LEU A 434 -33.15 4.33 31.12
CA LEU A 434 -32.38 5.56 31.27
C LEU A 434 -32.68 6.39 32.52
N ASP A 435 -31.64 6.95 33.16
CA ASP A 435 -31.65 8.37 33.57
C ASP A 435 -30.23 8.96 33.67
N LEU A 436 -30.14 10.25 33.34
CA LEU A 436 -28.95 11.10 33.29
C LEU A 436 -28.48 11.51 34.70
N GLY A 437 -27.17 11.57 34.93
CA GLY A 437 -26.62 12.13 36.18
C GLY A 437 -25.09 12.18 36.25
N SER A 438 -24.57 13.36 35.95
CA SER A 438 -23.33 14.04 36.39
C SER A 438 -22.30 13.35 37.31
N GLU A 439 -21.02 13.65 36.99
CA GLU A 439 -19.85 13.82 37.89
C GLU A 439 -19.33 12.57 38.62
N SER A 440 -18.08 12.48 39.07
CA SER A 440 -16.75 13.02 38.74
C SER A 440 -15.79 12.27 39.69
N SER A 441 -14.52 12.11 39.28
CA SER A 441 -13.31 11.91 40.10
C SER A 441 -13.34 10.96 41.33
N SER A 442 -12.42 10.00 41.38
CA SER A 442 -11.12 10.16 42.07
C SER A 442 -10.44 8.81 42.32
N LEU A 443 -9.12 8.85 42.20
CA LEU A 443 -8.14 7.80 42.48
C LEU A 443 -8.16 7.32 43.94
N ASP A 444 -7.90 6.04 44.16
CA ASP A 444 -6.86 5.49 45.07
C ASP A 444 -6.98 3.95 45.10
N SER A 445 -6.02 3.17 44.61
CA SER A 445 -4.69 2.81 45.14
C SER A 445 -4.71 1.62 46.12
N ASN A 446 -3.74 0.70 45.89
CA ASN A 446 -3.36 -0.52 46.63
C ASN A 446 -4.12 -1.85 46.42
N ALA A 447 -3.50 -2.75 45.65
CA ALA A 447 -3.18 -4.14 46.06
C ALA A 447 -2.23 -4.78 45.02
N GLN A 448 -0.93 -4.88 45.36
CA GLN A 448 -0.22 -6.14 45.68
C GLN A 448 0.02 -7.06 44.46
N ILE A 449 1.30 -7.11 44.09
CA ILE A 449 1.92 -7.91 43.03
C ILE A 449 2.01 -9.36 43.52
N GLU A 450 1.29 -10.27 42.85
CA GLU A 450 1.62 -11.70 42.85
C GLU A 450 1.88 -12.17 41.42
N ASN A 451 2.96 -12.95 41.29
CA ASN A 451 3.55 -13.45 40.05
C ASN A 451 2.52 -14.21 39.18
N LEU A 452 2.36 -13.79 37.92
CA LEU A 452 1.79 -14.62 36.85
C LEU A 452 2.88 -15.02 35.83
N PRO A 453 2.90 -16.27 35.37
CA PRO A 453 3.87 -16.75 34.40
C PRO A 453 3.61 -16.18 32.99
N ASP A 454 4.71 -15.96 32.30
CA ASP A 454 4.89 -15.53 30.92
C ASP A 454 3.91 -16.22 29.95
N ALA A 455 3.02 -15.44 29.34
CA ALA A 455 2.17 -15.87 28.23
C ALA A 455 2.74 -15.30 26.91
N ARG A 456 3.95 -15.74 26.57
CA ARG A 456 4.53 -15.62 25.22
C ARG A 456 4.26 -16.91 24.45
N ASP A 457 3.01 -17.16 24.09
CA ASP A 457 2.72 -18.11 23.01
C ASP A 457 1.31 -17.90 22.47
N CYS A 458 1.22 -17.28 21.29
CA CYS A 458 0.14 -17.44 20.33
C CYS A 458 0.61 -16.84 19.00
N GLY A 459 1.36 -17.65 18.25
CA GLY A 459 1.57 -17.43 16.82
C GLY A 459 0.24 -17.56 16.08
N VAL A 460 -0.43 -16.43 15.84
CA VAL A 460 -1.54 -16.37 14.89
C VAL A 460 -0.92 -16.25 13.50
N SER A 461 -0.91 -17.37 12.78
CA SER A 461 -0.75 -17.40 11.33
C SER A 461 -1.90 -16.57 10.71
N MET A 462 -1.62 -15.29 10.45
CA MET A 462 -2.52 -14.40 9.72
C MET A 462 -2.37 -14.70 8.24
N ILE A 463 -3.32 -15.45 7.68
CA ILE A 463 -3.61 -15.41 6.24
C ILE A 463 -4.22 -14.03 5.99
N HIS A 464 -3.39 -13.05 5.63
CA HIS A 464 -3.87 -11.76 5.15
C HIS A 464 -4.32 -11.93 3.69
N ASN A 465 -5.62 -11.73 3.44
CA ASN A 465 -6.07 -11.18 2.16
C ASN A 465 -5.45 -9.78 2.04
N ARG A 466 -4.24 -9.70 1.48
CA ARG A 466 -3.54 -8.43 1.25
C ARG A 466 -4.32 -7.64 0.19
N VAL A 467 -4.72 -6.42 0.53
CA VAL A 467 -4.88 -5.36 -0.47
C VAL A 467 -3.51 -5.18 -1.13
N ASN A 468 -3.43 -5.22 -2.45
CA ASN A 468 -2.17 -4.98 -3.18
C ASN A 468 -1.73 -3.53 -2.95
N GLY A 469 -0.77 -3.32 -2.07
CA GLY A 469 -0.17 -2.02 -1.77
C GLY A 469 0.99 -2.12 -0.78
N SER A 470 1.85 -1.11 -0.80
CA SER A 470 2.94 -0.94 0.18
C SER A 470 2.51 0.05 1.26
N ILE A 471 3.05 -0.05 2.48
CA ILE A 471 2.72 0.87 3.58
C ILE A 471 4.02 1.32 4.24
N PHE A 472 4.33 2.62 4.18
CA PHE A 472 5.39 3.19 5.00
C PHE A 472 4.84 3.58 6.38
N LEU A 473 5.40 2.95 7.43
CA LEU A 473 5.01 3.15 8.82
C LEU A 473 6.17 3.74 9.61
N LEU A 474 5.92 4.82 10.35
CA LEU A 474 6.85 5.28 11.36
C LEU A 474 6.52 4.63 12.71
N MET A 475 7.47 3.88 13.28
CA MET A 475 7.44 3.56 14.71
C MET A 475 7.92 4.79 15.49
N GLY A 476 7.10 5.27 16.42
CA GLY A 476 7.53 6.28 17.38
C GLY A 476 8.62 5.75 18.30
N LEU A 477 9.87 5.76 17.87
CA LEU A 477 11.01 5.47 18.74
C LEU A 477 11.23 6.68 19.67
N THR A 478 10.61 6.64 20.85
CA THR A 478 11.07 7.46 21.97
C THR A 478 12.35 6.86 22.51
N VAL A 479 13.50 7.25 21.95
CA VAL A 479 14.80 6.93 22.55
C VAL A 479 14.95 7.76 23.83
N GLY A 480 14.53 7.21 24.96
CA GLY A 480 14.83 7.74 26.28
C GLY A 480 16.31 7.55 26.60
N ILE A 481 17.14 8.56 26.33
CA ILE A 481 18.53 8.59 26.79
C ILE A 481 18.52 8.76 28.32
N ALA A 482 18.58 7.65 29.06
CA ALA A 482 18.80 7.67 30.50
C ALA A 482 20.28 8.01 30.78
N ALA A 483 20.60 9.30 30.91
CA ALA A 483 21.90 9.76 31.35
C ALA A 483 22.13 9.39 32.83
N ARG A 484 22.83 8.27 33.08
CA ARG A 484 23.23 7.85 34.42
C ARG A 484 24.46 8.66 34.88
N ARG A 485 24.24 9.80 35.55
CA ARG A 485 25.28 10.49 36.33
C ARG A 485 25.49 9.81 37.69
N ARG A 486 26.72 9.37 37.98
CA ARG A 486 27.39 9.30 39.31
C ARG A 486 28.73 8.56 39.13
N GLY A 487 29.86 8.95 39.71
CA GLY A 487 30.18 10.03 40.63
C GLY A 487 31.69 10.19 40.78
N ARG A 488 32.14 11.39 41.12
CA ARG A 488 33.51 11.77 41.47
C ARG A 488 33.90 11.12 42.80
N ILE A 489 34.99 10.36 42.85
CA ILE A 489 35.67 10.00 44.09
C ILE A 489 36.70 11.10 44.36
N LYS A 490 36.71 11.59 45.61
CA LYS A 490 37.69 12.54 46.14
C LYS A 490 39.01 11.85 46.42
#